data_AF-A0A1M5WX43-F1
#
_entry.id   AF-A0A1M5WX43-F1
#
_cell.length_a   1.000
_cell.length_b   1.000
_cell.length_c   1.000
_cell.angle_alpha   90.00
_cell.angle_beta   90.00
_cell.angle_gamma   90.00
#
_symmetry.space_group_name_H-M   'P 1'
#
loop_
_entity.id
_entity.type
_entity.pdbx_description
1 polymer ?
#
loop_
_entity_poly.entity_id
_entity_poly.type
_entity_poly.pdbx_seq_one_letter_code
_entity_poly.pdbx_strand_id
1 'polypeptide(L)' 'MKNIVIIGNGIAGITAARHIRKKSDYHITIVSSETKYFFSRTALMYVFMGHMKFEHTQPYENWF' A
#
# COMPACT_ATOMS: atom_id res chain seq x y z
N MET A 1 4.30 -11.97 -21.05
CA MET A 1 3.77 -11.21 -19.90
C MET A 1 4.92 -10.94 -18.94
N LYS A 2 5.14 -9.68 -18.51
CA LYS A 2 6.19 -9.36 -17.52
C LYS A 2 5.57 -9.38 -16.12
N ASN A 3 6.27 -10.02 -15.18
CA ASN A 3 5.90 -10.06 -13.78
C ASN A 3 6.85 -9.15 -13.00
N ILE A 4 6.29 -8.23 -12.21
CA ILE A 4 7.05 -7.34 -11.35
C ILE A 4 6.73 -7.68 -9.90
N VAL A 5 7.78 -8.01 -9.15
CA VAL A 5 7.69 -8.24 -7.71
C VAL A 5 8.21 -7.03 -6.98
N ILE A 6 7.41 -6.48 -6.06
CA ILE A 6 7.78 -5.36 -5.19
C ILE A 6 7.85 -5.88 -3.76
N ILE A 7 8.99 -5.69 -3.10
CA ILE A 7 9.20 -6.08 -1.70
C ILE A 7 9.00 -4.84 -0.83
N GLY A 8 7.99 -4.89 0.02
CA GLY A 8 7.53 -3.80 0.88
C GLY A 8 6.28 -3.11 0.32
N ASN A 9 5.19 -3.10 1.08
CA ASN A 9 3.95 -2.39 0.76
C ASN A 9 3.88 -0.98 1.38
N GLY A 10 5.02 -0.39 1.75
CA GLY A 10 5.09 0.99 2.22
C GLY A 10 4.80 2.00 1.10
N ILE A 11 4.89 3.30 1.42
CA ILE A 11 4.54 4.36 0.47
C ILE A 11 5.36 4.28 -0.82
N ALA A 12 6.65 3.93 -0.74
CA ALA A 12 7.52 3.75 -1.90
C ALA A 12 7.03 2.60 -2.79
N GLY A 13 6.78 1.42 -2.22
CA GLY A 13 6.34 0.23 -2.96
C GLY A 13 4.97 0.44 -3.63
N ILE A 14 4.01 1.00 -2.90
CA ILE A 14 2.70 1.33 -3.48
C ILE A 14 2.82 2.41 -4.57
N THR A 15 3.62 3.45 -4.35
CA THR A 15 3.81 4.49 -5.36
C THR A 15 4.41 3.92 -6.64
N ALA A 16 5.40 3.02 -6.52
CA ALA A 16 5.97 2.31 -7.65
C ALA A 16 4.89 1.46 -8.38
N ALA A 17 4.13 0.65 -7.63
CA ALA A 17 3.04 -0.16 -8.19
C ALA A 17 2.02 0.68 -8.96
N ARG A 18 1.61 1.83 -8.40
CA ARG A 18 0.69 2.78 -9.04
C ARG A 18 1.23 3.32 -10.35
N HIS A 19 2.50 3.72 -10.38
CA HIS A 19 3.12 4.27 -11.58
C HIS A 19 3.31 3.22 -12.68
N ILE A 20 3.64 1.99 -12.31
CA ILE A 20 3.74 0.86 -13.24
C ILE A 20 2.37 0.56 -13.84
N ARG A 21 1.32 0.47 -13.00
CA ARG A 21 -0.06 0.21 -13.46
C ARG A 21 -0.56 1.27 -14.44
N LYS A 22 -0.22 2.54 -14.23
CA LYS A 22 -0.56 3.63 -15.16
C LYS A 22 0.12 3.54 -16.52
N LYS A 23 1.24 2.82 -16.62
CA LYS A 23 2.11 2.77 -17.81
C LYS A 23 2.11 1.41 -18.50
N SER A 24 1.52 0.38 -17.88
CA SER A 24 1.61 -0.99 -18.36
C SER A 24 0.54 -1.88 -17.72
N ASP A 25 0.18 -2.95 -18.44
CA ASP A 25 -0.68 -4.03 -17.95
C ASP A 25 0.13 -5.20 -17.35
N TYR A 26 1.29 -4.89 -16.77
CA TYR A 26 2.14 -5.91 -16.15
C TYR A 26 1.46 -6.51 -14.92
N HIS A 27 1.76 -7.79 -14.67
CA HIS A 27 1.33 -8.43 -13.43
C HIS A 27 2.24 -7.95 -12.30
N ILE A 28 1.66 -7.37 -11.26
CA ILE A 28 2.38 -6.80 -10.12
C ILE A 28 2.03 -7.63 -8.88
N THR A 29 3.06 -8.14 -8.20
CA THR A 29 2.92 -8.83 -6.91
C THR A 29 3.66 -8.01 -5.86
N ILE A 30 2.97 -7.64 -4.78
CA ILE A 30 3.57 -6.91 -3.66
C ILE A 30 3.67 -7.86 -2.48
N VAL A 31 4.88 -8.01 -1.94
CA VAL A 31 5.17 -8.87 -0.78
C VAL A 31 5.50 -7.97 0.39
N SER A 32 4.81 -8.12 1.52
CA SER A 32 5.08 -7.38 2.75
C SER A 32 5.02 -8.30 3.96
N SER A 33 5.86 -8.02 4.95
CA SER A 33 5.86 -8.70 6.26
C SER A 33 5.01 -7.98 7.31
N GLU A 34 4.60 -6.72 7.06
CA GLU A 34 3.88 -5.90 8.03
C GLU A 34 2.36 -6.16 7.97
N THR A 35 1.75 -5.83 6.83
CA THR A 35 0.30 -5.88 6.62
C THR A 35 0.00 -6.27 5.18
N LYS A 36 -1.21 -6.76 4.92
CA LYS A 36 -1.67 -7.04 3.55
C LYS A 36 -1.85 -5.75 2.73
N TYR A 37 -2.44 -4.72 3.35
CA TYR A 37 -2.75 -3.46 2.70
C TYR A 37 -1.89 -2.32 3.24
N PHE A 38 -1.63 -1.34 2.39
CA PHE A 38 -0.91 -0.14 2.78
C PHE A 38 -1.73 0.71 3.74
N PHE A 39 -1.05 1.22 4.75
CA PHE A 39 -1.58 2.21 5.66
C PHE A 39 -0.57 3.35 5.86
N SER A 40 -1.09 4.54 6.15
CA SER A 40 -0.29 5.72 6.41
C SER A 40 0.32 5.65 7.81
N ARG A 41 1.59 5.25 7.91
CA ARG A 41 2.32 5.17 9.19
C ARG A 41 2.34 6.49 9.96
N THR A 42 2.39 7.62 9.25
CA THR A 42 2.31 8.97 9.84
C THR A 42 0.98 9.25 10.53
N ALA A 43 -0.09 8.50 10.22
CA ALA A 43 -1.40 8.65 10.84
C ALA A 43 -1.58 7.79 12.11
N LEU A 44 -0.63 6.93 12.47
CA LEU A 44 -0.74 6.06 13.64
C LEU A 44 -0.88 6.83 14.95
N MET A 45 -0.32 8.05 15.04
CA MET A 45 -0.49 8.89 16.22
C MET A 45 -1.97 9.24 16.46
N TYR A 46 -2.75 9.49 15.41
CA TYR A 46 -4.18 9.77 15.54
C TYR A 46 -4.99 8.54 15.96
N VAL A 47 -4.53 7.34 15.60
CA VAL A 47 -5.11 6.08 16.09
C VAL A 47 -4.83 5.93 17.59
N PHE A 48 -3.59 6.18 18.01
CA PHE A 48 -3.19 6.14 19.41
C PHE A 48 -3.98 7.13 20.29
N MET A 49 -4.20 8.36 19.79
CA MET A 49 -5.01 9.38 20.47
C MET A 49 -6.52 9.11 20.45
N GLY A 50 -6.99 8.05 19.77
CA GLY A 50 -8.41 7.74 19.63
C GLY A 50 -9.17 8.65 18.67
N HIS A 51 -8.48 9.48 17.88
CA HIS A 51 -9.09 10.39 16.89
C HIS A 51 -9.45 9.67 15.57
N MET A 52 -8.82 8.53 15.30
CA MET A 52 -9.04 7.73 14.09
C MET A 52 -9.08 6.24 14.42
N LYS A 53 -9.79 5.48 13.60
CA LYS A 53 -9.66 4.01 13.56
C LYS A 53 -8.55 3.62 12.60
N PHE A 54 -8.00 2.41 12.75
CA PHE A 54 -6.91 1.94 11.90
C PHE A 54 -7.30 1.92 10.41
N GLU A 55 -8.54 1.58 10.10
CA GLU A 55 -9.07 1.50 8.74
C GLU A 55 -9.04 2.88 8.05
N HIS A 56 -9.22 3.97 8.82
CA HIS A 56 -9.14 5.33 8.28
C HIS A 56 -7.72 5.67 7.77
N THR A 57 -6.71 4.91 8.19
CA THR A 57 -5.32 5.12 7.75
C THR A 57 -5.00 4.44 6.42
N GLN A 58 -5.91 3.65 5.86
CA GLN A 58 -5.76 2.94 4.59
C GLN A 58 -6.41 3.76 3.47
N PRO A 59 -5.62 4.45 2.62
CA PRO A 59 -6.17 5.40 1.64
C PRO A 59 -6.66 4.74 0.36
N TYR A 60 -6.50 3.42 0.21
CA TYR A 60 -6.86 2.68 -0.98
C TYR A 60 -7.73 1.48 -0.61
N GLU A 61 -8.59 1.11 -1.54
CA GLU A 61 -9.41 -0.09 -1.43
C GLU A 61 -8.57 -1.37 -1.45
N ASN A 62 -9.09 -2.41 -0.81
CA ASN A 62 -8.44 -3.72 -0.66
C ASN A 62 -8.22 -4.49 -1.99
N TRP A 63 -8.80 -4.02 -3.09
CA TRP A 63 -8.69 -4.63 -4.42
C TRP A 63 -7.66 -3.93 -5.32
N PHE A 64 -6.97 -2.90 -4.81
CA PHE A 64 -5.97 -2.14 -5.55
C PHE A 64 -4.68 -2.94 -5.85
#